data_AF-A0A9J6CQ21-F1
#
_entry.id   AF-A0A9J6CQ21-F1
#
_cell.length_a   1.000
_cell.length_b   1.000
_cell.length_c   1.000
_cell.angle_alpha   90.00
_cell.angle_beta   90.00
_cell.angle_gamma   90.00
#
_symmetry.space_group_name_H-M   'P 1'
#
loop_
_entity.id
_entity.type
_entity.pdbx_description
1 polymer ?
#
loop_
_entity_poly.entity_id
_entity_poly.type
_entity_poly.pdbx_seq_one_letter_code
_entity_poly.pdbx_strand_id
1 'polypeptide(L)'
;MGAYRLAERNAQVDLYNERRMIELRRQDTTRIFFKAIDKISGATSKTEVNQVLFNLKDKSARETQGLPTTLILQVGVRYMITCNIDVPDGLFNGAIGVLRFIEFKAGKAEAIYLEFDDPNVGKDARGARQSIMRSTPAINEAWTPITRIKLAFRVTRKVKAQVIREQYPLTVSEAITIYKSQGSTMQRVVVEQKYTSRQSLYVACSRATKIEGLFLLGEFKAPEKPTATHAPANEMKRLREESMLVTKFGHLSVVPENTLQIISANVQSIRKHIGSIKSDFVFAASDVLLFQEIWAMSNETFDIDGMMEIQRNAIENRPTARGTNIYAKEGHNILPEKVVSFESNNQRIDITSCMLNNISLINIYKSPRTTFRYFKLCMEMVADLFRHQNVVLCGDFNEQLDQQSNIVRFLSDKFTLRMLSSPNKYTTDAKTTIDGVFGKLAQYDFNVSMYESYYSFHKPLVIRLQPKNSE
;
A
#
# COMPACT_ATOMS: atom_id res chain seq x y z
N MET A 1 -21.16 9.67 7.24
CA MET A 1 -21.85 9.26 8.48
C MET A 1 -21.32 10.01 9.71
N GLY A 2 -22.06 10.09 10.82
CA GLY A 2 -21.59 10.71 12.08
C GLY A 2 -20.43 9.96 12.75
N ALA A 3 -19.94 10.45 13.89
CA ALA A 3 -18.79 9.84 14.58
C ALA A 3 -19.16 8.56 15.37
N TYR A 4 -18.20 7.63 15.46
CA TYR A 4 -18.29 6.41 16.27
C TYR A 4 -17.93 6.71 17.73
N ARG A 5 -18.78 6.33 18.68
CA ARG A 5 -18.49 6.55 20.11
C ARG A 5 -17.80 5.35 20.73
N LEU A 6 -16.61 5.55 21.30
CA LEU A 6 -15.83 4.50 21.95
C LEU A 6 -15.91 4.65 23.46
N ALA A 7 -16.17 3.54 24.15
CA ALA A 7 -16.22 3.48 25.61
C ALA A 7 -15.42 2.30 26.18
N GLU A 8 -15.04 2.38 27.45
CA GLU A 8 -14.26 1.32 28.11
C GLU A 8 -15.13 0.09 28.44
N ARG A 9 -16.36 0.32 28.93
CA ARG A 9 -17.23 -0.74 29.48
C ARG A 9 -18.50 -0.95 28.66
N ASN A 10 -18.97 -2.20 28.58
CA ASN A 10 -20.23 -2.55 27.90
C ASN A 10 -21.43 -1.77 28.46
N ALA A 11 -21.52 -1.57 29.78
CA ALA A 11 -22.63 -0.81 30.38
C ALA A 11 -22.74 0.64 29.85
N GLN A 12 -21.61 1.28 29.53
CA GLN A 12 -21.61 2.63 28.93
C GLN A 12 -22.08 2.58 27.47
N VAL A 13 -21.66 1.54 26.74
CA VAL A 13 -22.10 1.27 25.37
C VAL A 13 -23.61 1.04 25.32
N ASP A 14 -24.11 0.15 26.17
CA ASP A 14 -25.53 -0.23 26.24
C ASP A 14 -26.40 0.99 26.58
N LEU A 15 -26.00 1.77 27.59
CA LEU A 15 -26.69 3.00 27.98
C LEU A 15 -26.74 4.03 26.84
N TYR A 16 -25.63 4.21 26.13
CA TYR A 16 -25.58 5.17 25.01
C TYR A 16 -26.42 4.70 23.83
N ASN A 17 -26.30 3.42 23.46
CA ASN A 17 -27.10 2.80 22.41
C ASN A 17 -28.60 2.93 22.72
N GLU A 18 -29.02 2.66 23.94
CA GLU A 18 -30.41 2.80 24.37
C GLU A 18 -30.89 4.26 24.28
N ARG A 19 -30.13 5.21 24.82
CA ARG A 19 -30.44 6.65 24.74
C ARG A 19 -30.60 7.11 23.29
N ARG A 20 -29.67 6.70 22.42
CA ARG A 20 -29.70 7.10 21.01
C ARG A 20 -30.93 6.56 20.29
N MET A 21 -31.30 5.32 20.56
CA MET A 21 -32.54 4.72 20.06
C MET A 21 -33.79 5.44 20.60
N ILE A 22 -33.77 5.98 21.84
CA ILE A 22 -34.89 6.75 22.42
C ILE A 22 -34.99 8.11 21.74
N GLU A 23 -33.86 8.79 21.53
CA GLU A 23 -33.81 10.10 20.86
C GLU A 23 -34.37 10.03 19.44
N LEU A 24 -33.94 9.05 18.66
CA LEU A 24 -34.41 8.88 17.28
C LEU A 24 -35.91 8.53 17.21
N ARG A 25 -36.46 7.90 18.25
CA ARG A 25 -37.91 7.63 18.32
C ARG A 25 -38.73 8.92 18.37
N ARG A 26 -38.18 10.00 18.92
CA ARG A 26 -38.80 11.33 18.93
C ARG A 26 -38.81 12.01 17.55
N GLN A 27 -38.20 11.37 16.54
CA GLN A 27 -38.13 11.83 15.15
C GLN A 27 -38.94 10.89 14.22
N ASP A 28 -40.08 10.37 14.69
CA ASP A 28 -41.01 9.49 13.96
C ASP A 28 -40.45 8.14 13.46
N THR A 29 -39.35 7.65 14.03
CA THR A 29 -38.84 6.30 13.73
C THR A 29 -39.38 5.25 14.71
N THR A 30 -39.92 4.14 14.18
CA THR A 30 -40.50 3.05 14.97
C THR A 30 -39.48 1.94 15.25
N ARG A 31 -39.49 1.39 16.46
CA ARG A 31 -38.72 0.18 16.82
C ARG A 31 -39.47 -1.07 16.39
N ILE A 32 -38.79 -1.96 15.69
CA ILE A 32 -39.32 -3.26 15.30
C ILE A 32 -38.53 -4.35 16.03
N PHE A 33 -39.26 -5.28 16.65
CA PHE A 33 -38.68 -6.36 17.44
C PHE A 33 -38.73 -7.67 16.65
N PHE A 34 -37.57 -8.26 16.42
CA PHE A 34 -37.42 -9.54 15.74
C PHE A 34 -36.98 -10.60 16.75
N LYS A 35 -37.90 -11.49 17.13
CA LYS A 35 -37.56 -12.68 17.91
C LYS A 35 -36.83 -13.69 17.04
N ALA A 36 -35.84 -14.36 17.62
CA ALA A 36 -35.13 -15.45 16.98
C ALA A 36 -36.05 -16.66 16.79
N ILE A 37 -35.80 -17.44 15.73
CA ILE A 37 -36.48 -18.71 15.51
C ILE A 37 -35.52 -19.82 15.95
N ASP A 38 -35.85 -20.50 17.04
CA ASP A 38 -35.02 -21.55 17.62
C ASP A 38 -35.63 -22.93 17.32
N LYS A 39 -34.82 -23.85 16.79
CA LYS A 39 -35.15 -25.27 16.61
C LYS A 39 -34.21 -26.13 17.43
N ILE A 40 -34.76 -27.11 18.14
CA ILE A 40 -33.95 -28.05 18.93
C ILE A 40 -33.73 -29.32 18.09
N SER A 41 -32.48 -29.75 18.00
CA SER A 41 -32.07 -30.96 17.29
C SER A 41 -31.33 -31.91 18.23
N GLY A 42 -31.55 -33.22 18.07
CA GLY A 42 -30.85 -34.26 18.83
C GLY A 42 -31.33 -34.45 20.27
N ALA A 43 -32.47 -33.87 20.66
CA ALA A 43 -33.11 -34.18 21.94
C ALA A 43 -33.90 -35.50 21.85
N THR A 44 -33.76 -36.35 22.85
CA THR A 44 -34.35 -37.69 22.93
C THR A 44 -35.62 -37.74 23.78
N SER A 45 -35.90 -36.70 24.56
CA SER A 45 -37.08 -36.63 25.41
C SER A 45 -37.64 -35.21 25.53
N LYS A 46 -38.93 -35.09 25.90
CA LYS A 46 -39.56 -33.79 26.21
C LYS A 46 -38.89 -33.07 27.39
N THR A 47 -38.37 -33.84 28.36
CA THR A 47 -37.63 -33.30 29.50
C THR A 47 -36.34 -32.63 29.05
N GLU A 48 -35.61 -33.26 28.13
CA GLU A 48 -34.38 -32.71 27.53
C GLU A 48 -34.67 -31.41 26.75
N VAL A 49 -35.77 -31.39 25.97
CA VAL A 49 -36.24 -30.18 25.28
C VAL A 49 -36.52 -29.04 26.27
N ASN A 50 -37.28 -29.31 27.35
CA ASN A 50 -37.61 -28.30 28.35
C ASN A 50 -36.37 -27.78 29.08
N GLN A 51 -35.40 -28.64 29.37
CA GLN A 51 -34.13 -28.23 30.00
C GLN A 51 -33.30 -27.34 29.07
N VAL A 52 -33.26 -27.64 27.77
CA VAL A 52 -32.59 -26.79 26.76
C VAL A 52 -33.27 -25.43 26.69
N LEU A 53 -34.61 -25.39 26.58
CA LEU A 53 -35.37 -24.14 26.53
C LEU A 53 -35.21 -23.30 27.79
N PHE A 54 -35.20 -23.93 28.96
CA PHE A 54 -34.98 -23.25 30.24
C PHE A 54 -33.61 -22.57 30.26
N ASN A 55 -32.55 -23.30 29.93
CA ASN A 55 -31.19 -22.77 29.94
C ASN A 55 -30.91 -21.74 28.83
N LEU A 56 -31.75 -21.70 27.79
CA LEU A 56 -31.60 -20.78 26.66
C LEU A 56 -32.06 -19.35 27.00
N LYS A 57 -32.98 -19.19 27.96
CA LYS A 57 -33.61 -17.89 28.29
C LYS A 57 -32.60 -16.82 28.68
N ASP A 58 -31.56 -17.21 29.42
CA ASP A 58 -30.58 -16.28 30.00
C ASP A 58 -29.28 -16.18 29.18
N LYS A 59 -29.24 -16.76 27.98
CA LYS A 59 -28.04 -16.78 27.15
C LYS A 59 -27.84 -15.44 26.43
N SER A 60 -26.64 -14.88 26.57
CA SER A 60 -26.22 -13.70 25.82
C SER A 60 -25.99 -14.03 24.35
N ALA A 61 -26.03 -13.01 23.48
CA ALA A 61 -25.72 -13.18 22.05
C ALA A 61 -24.35 -13.83 21.82
N ARG A 62 -23.35 -13.54 22.68
CA ARG A 62 -22.02 -14.15 22.61
C ARG A 62 -22.07 -15.67 22.83
N GLU A 63 -22.89 -16.12 23.76
CA GLU A 63 -23.06 -17.55 24.04
C GLU A 63 -23.91 -18.27 22.98
N THR A 64 -24.62 -17.51 22.15
CA THR A 64 -25.46 -18.01 21.04
C THR A 64 -24.87 -17.66 19.67
N GLN A 65 -23.53 -17.74 19.55
CA GLN A 65 -22.78 -17.57 18.29
C GLN A 65 -22.97 -16.20 17.61
N GLY A 66 -23.20 -15.15 18.40
CA GLY A 66 -23.44 -13.79 17.92
C GLY A 66 -24.88 -13.50 17.55
N LEU A 67 -25.81 -14.46 17.63
CA LEU A 67 -27.21 -14.28 17.23
C LEU A 67 -28.09 -13.91 18.44
N PRO A 68 -28.64 -12.68 18.52
CA PRO A 68 -29.44 -12.26 19.66
C PRO A 68 -30.81 -12.95 19.70
N THR A 69 -31.29 -13.23 20.92
CA THR A 69 -32.65 -13.80 21.12
C THR A 69 -33.73 -12.84 20.64
N THR A 70 -33.58 -11.54 20.89
CA THR A 70 -34.42 -10.47 20.35
C THR A 70 -33.53 -9.41 19.73
N LEU A 71 -33.71 -9.14 18.44
CA LEU A 71 -33.06 -8.05 17.72
C LEU A 71 -34.02 -6.87 17.63
N ILE A 72 -33.54 -5.68 18.02
CA ILE A 72 -34.31 -4.43 17.95
C ILE A 72 -33.78 -3.61 16.78
N LEU A 73 -34.61 -3.38 15.79
CA LEU A 73 -34.27 -2.59 14.61
C LEU A 73 -34.98 -1.23 14.61
N GLN A 74 -34.24 -0.18 14.24
CA GLN A 74 -34.76 1.16 14.07
C GLN A 74 -33.97 1.86 12.96
N VAL A 75 -34.68 2.38 11.96
CA VAL A 75 -34.05 3.07 10.82
C VAL A 75 -33.27 4.30 11.32
N GLY A 76 -32.09 4.52 10.73
CA GLY A 76 -31.17 5.60 11.09
C GLY A 76 -30.12 5.22 12.15
N VAL A 77 -30.20 4.01 12.72
CA VAL A 77 -29.29 3.53 13.76
C VAL A 77 -28.19 2.66 13.14
N ARG A 78 -26.99 2.72 13.71
CA ARG A 78 -25.87 1.85 13.36
C ARG A 78 -26.03 0.45 13.95
N TYR A 79 -25.74 -0.54 13.12
CA TYR A 79 -25.68 -1.94 13.49
C TYR A 79 -24.33 -2.54 13.08
N MET A 80 -23.77 -3.33 13.98
CA MET A 80 -22.56 -4.11 13.75
C MET A 80 -22.93 -5.54 13.41
N ILE A 81 -22.31 -6.09 12.38
CA ILE A 81 -22.38 -7.52 12.05
C ILE A 81 -21.67 -8.32 13.13
N THR A 82 -22.31 -9.37 13.65
CA THR A 82 -21.81 -10.14 14.81
C THR A 82 -21.13 -11.46 14.46
N CYS A 83 -21.16 -11.87 13.19
CA CYS A 83 -20.52 -13.09 12.70
C CYS A 83 -19.96 -12.90 11.29
N ASN A 84 -19.07 -13.79 10.86
CA ASN A 84 -18.60 -13.78 9.48
C ASN A 84 -19.70 -14.33 8.56
N ILE A 85 -20.22 -13.47 7.67
CA ILE A 85 -21.20 -13.84 6.64
C ILE A 85 -20.45 -14.14 5.34
N ASP A 86 -19.68 -13.15 4.86
CA ASP A 86 -18.84 -13.25 3.67
C ASP A 86 -17.63 -12.32 3.87
N VAL A 87 -16.48 -12.89 4.24
CA VAL A 87 -15.28 -12.11 4.56
C VAL A 87 -14.67 -11.45 3.31
N PRO A 88 -14.53 -12.15 2.15
CA PRO A 88 -14.13 -11.52 0.90
C PRO A 88 -14.99 -10.32 0.48
N ASP A 89 -16.32 -10.37 0.70
CA ASP A 89 -17.24 -9.26 0.39
C ASP A 89 -17.31 -8.20 1.50
N GLY A 90 -16.45 -8.27 2.52
CA GLY A 90 -16.41 -7.29 3.62
C GLY A 90 -17.52 -7.43 4.66
N LEU A 91 -18.35 -8.49 4.60
CA LEU A 91 -19.42 -8.80 5.55
C LEU A 91 -18.91 -9.70 6.68
N PHE A 92 -18.02 -9.17 7.49
CA PHE A 92 -17.37 -9.86 8.60
C PHE A 92 -17.83 -9.36 9.98
N ASN A 93 -17.51 -10.11 11.04
CA ASN A 93 -17.78 -9.72 12.42
C ASN A 93 -17.05 -8.41 12.79
N GLY A 94 -17.80 -7.34 13.02
CA GLY A 94 -17.27 -6.01 13.30
C GLY A 94 -17.54 -4.98 12.21
N ALA A 95 -18.03 -5.38 11.03
CA ALA A 95 -18.47 -4.44 10.01
C ALA A 95 -19.71 -3.66 10.51
N ILE A 96 -19.66 -2.32 10.44
CA ILE A 96 -20.73 -1.45 10.95
C ILE A 96 -21.36 -0.69 9.79
N GLY A 97 -22.69 -0.73 9.73
CA GLY A 97 -23.47 0.04 8.76
C GLY A 97 -24.70 0.67 9.42
N VAL A 98 -25.23 1.72 8.80
CA VAL A 98 -26.45 2.39 9.24
C VAL A 98 -27.65 1.71 8.61
N LEU A 99 -28.63 1.34 9.42
CA LEU A 99 -29.88 0.79 8.92
C LEU A 99 -30.67 1.86 8.15
N ARG A 100 -30.95 1.56 6.89
CA ARG A 100 -31.72 2.45 6.00
C ARG A 100 -33.10 1.93 5.67
N PHE A 101 -33.25 0.62 5.52
CA PHE A 101 -34.52 0.04 5.10
C PHE A 101 -34.70 -1.40 5.58
N ILE A 102 -35.95 -1.80 5.77
CA ILE A 102 -36.33 -3.18 6.09
C ILE A 102 -37.37 -3.61 5.05
N GLU A 103 -37.03 -4.64 4.28
CA GLU A 103 -37.90 -5.19 3.25
C GLU A 103 -38.86 -6.19 3.87
N PHE A 104 -40.16 -5.92 3.73
CA PHE A 104 -41.23 -6.84 4.11
C PHE A 104 -41.90 -7.42 2.87
N LYS A 105 -42.08 -8.74 2.85
CA LYS A 105 -42.85 -9.46 1.83
C LYS A 105 -43.87 -10.36 2.52
N ALA A 106 -45.14 -10.21 2.17
CA ALA A 106 -46.25 -10.95 2.79
C ALA A 106 -46.22 -10.93 4.33
N GLY A 107 -45.91 -9.77 4.93
CA GLY A 107 -45.83 -9.59 6.38
C GLY A 107 -44.57 -10.16 7.07
N LYS A 108 -43.63 -10.74 6.32
CA LYS A 108 -42.35 -11.25 6.84
C LYS A 108 -41.20 -10.35 6.38
N ALA A 109 -40.27 -10.04 7.30
CA ALA A 109 -39.04 -9.35 6.92
C ALA A 109 -38.12 -10.32 6.18
N GLU A 110 -37.75 -9.99 4.95
CA GLU A 110 -36.89 -10.79 4.08
C GLU A 110 -35.43 -10.34 4.21
N ALA A 111 -35.17 -9.04 4.11
CA ALA A 111 -33.83 -8.47 4.18
C ALA A 111 -33.81 -7.11 4.90
N ILE A 112 -32.66 -6.80 5.48
CA ILE A 112 -32.35 -5.53 6.15
C ILE A 112 -31.26 -4.85 5.33
N TYR A 113 -31.42 -3.57 5.00
CA TYR A 113 -30.48 -2.85 4.15
C TYR A 113 -29.65 -1.89 4.99
N LEU A 114 -28.34 -2.15 5.04
CA LEU A 114 -27.36 -1.32 5.73
C LEU A 114 -26.54 -0.51 4.73
N GLU A 115 -26.34 0.77 5.02
CA GLU A 115 -25.36 1.61 4.34
C GLU A 115 -24.03 1.51 5.11
N PHE A 116 -22.95 1.10 4.43
CA PHE A 116 -21.60 1.03 5.00
C PHE A 116 -20.78 2.28 4.61
N ASP A 117 -19.79 2.64 5.42
CA ASP A 117 -18.89 3.77 5.11
C ASP A 117 -18.02 3.47 3.86
N ASP A 118 -17.60 2.20 3.67
CA ASP A 118 -16.89 1.75 2.48
C ASP A 118 -17.89 1.19 1.45
N PRO A 119 -18.02 1.79 0.25
CA PRO A 119 -18.95 1.33 -0.78
C PRO A 119 -18.63 -0.06 -1.33
N ASN A 120 -17.41 -0.58 -1.12
CA ASN A 120 -17.04 -1.92 -1.57
C ASN A 120 -17.62 -3.03 -0.68
N VAL A 121 -18.00 -2.73 0.56
CA VAL A 121 -18.56 -3.72 1.49
C VAL A 121 -19.93 -4.18 1.01
N GLY A 122 -20.11 -5.48 0.77
CA GLY A 122 -21.37 -6.09 0.37
C GLY A 122 -21.68 -5.97 -1.12
N LYS A 123 -20.67 -5.77 -1.96
CA LYS A 123 -20.84 -5.58 -3.40
C LYS A 123 -21.47 -6.82 -4.05
N ASP A 124 -21.00 -8.00 -3.68
CA ASP A 124 -21.52 -9.26 -4.22
C ASP A 124 -22.92 -9.55 -3.67
N ALA A 125 -23.16 -9.25 -2.38
CA ALA A 125 -24.48 -9.33 -1.77
C ALA A 125 -25.51 -8.42 -2.47
N ARG A 126 -25.12 -7.22 -2.89
CA ARG A 126 -25.97 -6.32 -3.71
C ARG A 126 -26.20 -6.88 -5.11
N GLY A 127 -25.16 -7.43 -5.74
CA GLY A 127 -25.27 -8.11 -7.03
C GLY A 127 -26.29 -9.24 -7.03
N ALA A 128 -26.26 -10.10 -5.99
CA ALA A 128 -27.17 -11.23 -5.83
C ALA A 128 -28.65 -10.83 -5.68
N ARG A 129 -28.95 -9.60 -5.22
CA ARG A 129 -30.31 -9.07 -5.05
C ARG A 129 -30.68 -7.93 -6.01
N GLN A 130 -29.86 -7.67 -7.04
CA GLN A 130 -30.00 -6.51 -7.92
C GLN A 130 -31.40 -6.38 -8.55
N SER A 131 -32.02 -7.48 -8.96
CA SER A 131 -33.38 -7.47 -9.55
C SER A 131 -34.44 -6.94 -8.57
N ILE A 132 -34.38 -7.34 -7.30
CA ILE A 132 -35.31 -6.89 -6.26
C ILE A 132 -35.06 -5.42 -5.93
N MET A 133 -33.79 -5.03 -5.83
CA MET A 133 -33.40 -3.65 -5.53
C MET A 133 -33.88 -2.68 -6.62
N ARG A 134 -33.76 -3.07 -7.91
CA ARG A 134 -34.25 -2.26 -9.04
C ARG A 134 -35.76 -2.18 -9.14
N SER A 135 -36.46 -3.25 -8.76
CA SER A 135 -37.93 -3.29 -8.79
C SER A 135 -38.59 -2.64 -7.57
N THR A 136 -37.82 -2.26 -6.56
CA THR A 136 -38.32 -1.63 -5.33
C THR A 136 -37.73 -0.22 -5.17
N PRO A 137 -38.43 0.85 -5.64
CA PRO A 137 -37.89 2.22 -5.67
C PRO A 137 -37.43 2.79 -4.32
N ALA A 138 -37.90 2.22 -3.20
CA ALA A 138 -37.49 2.63 -1.86
C ALA A 138 -36.09 2.15 -1.46
N ILE A 139 -35.48 1.22 -2.20
CA ILE A 139 -34.17 0.63 -1.89
C ILE A 139 -33.11 1.31 -2.74
N ASN A 140 -32.14 1.96 -2.10
CA ASN A 140 -30.98 2.50 -2.81
C ASN A 140 -30.00 1.40 -3.22
N GLU A 141 -29.47 1.45 -4.44
CA GLU A 141 -28.50 0.48 -4.97
C GLU A 141 -27.16 0.44 -4.20
N ALA A 142 -26.86 1.44 -3.36
CA ALA A 142 -25.69 1.45 -2.50
C ALA A 142 -25.90 0.72 -1.16
N TRP A 143 -27.14 0.37 -0.80
CA TRP A 143 -27.42 -0.27 0.49
C TRP A 143 -27.27 -1.79 0.39
N THR A 144 -26.49 -2.35 1.31
CA THR A 144 -26.16 -3.77 1.33
C THR A 144 -27.23 -4.57 2.06
N PRO A 145 -27.80 -5.62 1.44
CA PRO A 145 -28.78 -6.48 2.07
C PRO A 145 -28.12 -7.46 3.07
N ILE A 146 -28.72 -7.58 4.24
CA ILE A 146 -28.40 -8.56 5.29
C ILE A 146 -29.62 -9.44 5.50
N THR A 147 -29.45 -10.76 5.36
CA THR A 147 -30.49 -11.76 5.56
C THR A 147 -30.30 -12.51 6.87
N ARG A 148 -31.30 -13.29 7.27
CA ARG A 148 -31.16 -14.21 8.41
C ARG A 148 -30.15 -15.30 8.08
N ILE A 149 -29.40 -15.72 9.08
CA ILE A 149 -28.53 -16.89 9.02
C ILE A 149 -28.94 -17.92 10.06
N LYS A 150 -28.50 -19.17 9.87
CA LYS A 150 -28.75 -20.29 10.79
C LYS A 150 -27.45 -20.75 11.41
N LEU A 151 -27.33 -20.68 12.73
CA LEU A 151 -26.17 -21.20 13.46
C LEU A 151 -26.61 -22.18 14.54
N ALA A 152 -25.84 -23.27 14.68
CA ALA A 152 -26.06 -24.29 15.70
C ALA A 152 -25.13 -24.09 16.88
N PHE A 153 -25.64 -24.22 18.10
CA PHE A 153 -24.85 -24.17 19.33
C PHE A 153 -25.43 -25.05 20.43
N ARG A 154 -24.58 -25.40 21.41
CA ARG A 154 -25.00 -26.13 22.61
C ARG A 154 -25.23 -25.15 23.75
N VAL A 155 -26.37 -25.30 24.43
CA VAL A 155 -26.74 -24.45 25.58
C VAL A 155 -26.03 -24.91 26.86
N THR A 156 -25.76 -26.22 26.97
CA THR A 156 -25.04 -26.83 28.09
C THR A 156 -24.17 -27.99 27.60
N ARG A 157 -23.09 -28.28 28.33
CA ARG A 157 -22.22 -29.44 28.06
C ARG A 157 -22.87 -30.77 28.48
N LYS A 158 -23.89 -30.74 29.36
CA LYS A 158 -24.52 -31.94 29.93
C LYS A 158 -25.53 -32.62 29.00
N VAL A 159 -26.03 -31.88 28.01
CA VAL A 159 -27.10 -32.32 27.11
C VAL A 159 -26.53 -32.40 25.69
N LYS A 160 -26.82 -33.49 24.97
CA LYS A 160 -26.30 -33.69 23.60
C LYS A 160 -27.05 -32.83 22.57
N ALA A 161 -28.31 -32.50 22.85
CA ALA A 161 -29.14 -31.65 22.01
C ALA A 161 -28.52 -30.27 21.73
N GLN A 162 -28.76 -29.78 20.52
CA GLN A 162 -28.30 -28.49 20.02
C GLN A 162 -29.49 -27.58 19.70
N VAL A 163 -29.27 -26.28 19.83
CA VAL A 163 -30.20 -25.25 19.35
C VAL A 163 -29.67 -24.73 18.02
N ILE A 164 -30.52 -24.75 17.00
CA ILE A 164 -30.31 -24.11 15.71
C ILE A 164 -31.12 -22.81 15.74
N ARG A 165 -30.41 -21.68 15.79
CA ARG A 165 -31.02 -20.35 15.83
C ARG A 165 -30.98 -19.70 14.46
N GLU A 166 -32.12 -19.19 14.02
CA GLU A 166 -32.27 -18.38 12.82
C GLU A 166 -32.58 -16.92 13.17
N GLN A 167 -31.65 -16.01 12.84
CA GLN A 167 -31.75 -14.58 13.14
C GLN A 167 -30.81 -13.76 12.23
N TYR A 168 -31.05 -12.45 12.11
CA TYR A 168 -30.07 -11.54 11.52
C TYR A 168 -28.86 -11.35 12.45
N PRO A 169 -27.63 -11.43 11.93
CA PRO A 169 -26.42 -11.36 12.75
C PRO A 169 -26.02 -9.90 13.03
N LEU A 170 -26.90 -9.16 13.71
CA LEU A 170 -26.74 -7.73 13.96
C LEU A 170 -26.84 -7.39 15.46
N THR A 171 -26.13 -6.36 15.88
CA THR A 171 -26.30 -5.71 17.19
C THR A 171 -26.23 -4.20 17.06
N VAL A 172 -26.92 -3.45 17.93
CA VAL A 172 -26.85 -1.98 17.94
C VAL A 172 -25.42 -1.52 18.21
N SER A 173 -24.97 -0.46 17.53
CA SER A 173 -23.57 -0.05 17.42
C SER A 173 -23.38 1.47 17.30
N GLU A 174 -24.23 2.27 17.96
CA GLU A 174 -24.03 3.73 18.05
C GLU A 174 -22.82 4.09 18.92
N ALA A 175 -22.58 3.27 19.94
CA ALA A 175 -21.32 3.14 20.64
C ALA A 175 -20.80 1.70 20.54
N ILE A 176 -19.49 1.54 20.65
CA ILE A 176 -18.81 0.25 20.82
C ILE A 176 -17.73 0.36 21.88
N THR A 177 -17.27 -0.79 22.39
CA THR A 177 -16.13 -0.77 23.32
C THR A 177 -14.82 -0.51 22.58
N ILE A 178 -13.86 0.11 23.25
CA ILE A 178 -12.51 0.32 22.71
C ILE A 178 -11.90 -1.01 22.26
N TYR A 179 -12.06 -2.06 23.05
CA TYR A 179 -11.64 -3.41 22.70
C TYR A 179 -12.22 -3.90 21.37
N LYS A 180 -13.52 -3.66 21.12
CA LYS A 180 -14.19 -4.04 19.86
C LYS A 180 -13.79 -3.19 18.67
N SER A 181 -13.25 -1.99 18.90
CA SER A 181 -12.71 -1.14 17.84
C SER A 181 -11.29 -1.54 17.40
N GLN A 182 -10.60 -2.40 18.14
CA GLN A 182 -9.21 -2.74 17.83
C GLN A 182 -9.10 -3.37 16.43
N GLY A 183 -8.21 -2.80 15.61
CA GLY A 183 -7.99 -3.22 14.23
C GLY A 183 -8.89 -2.53 13.20
N SER A 184 -9.93 -1.78 13.61
CA SER A 184 -10.75 -1.00 12.69
C SER A 184 -10.21 0.42 12.47
N THR A 185 -10.58 1.00 11.33
CA THR A 185 -10.21 2.36 10.92
C THR A 185 -11.50 3.17 10.74
N MET A 186 -11.56 4.35 11.34
CA MET A 186 -12.77 5.18 11.39
C MET A 186 -12.45 6.61 10.99
N GLN A 187 -13.33 7.24 10.21
CA GLN A 187 -13.14 8.64 9.79
C GLN A 187 -13.37 9.63 10.94
N ARG A 188 -14.31 9.31 11.83
CA ARG A 188 -14.65 10.17 12.98
C ARG A 188 -14.91 9.33 14.22
N VAL A 189 -14.25 9.66 15.31
CA VAL A 189 -14.27 8.91 16.58
C VAL A 189 -14.46 9.86 17.74
N VAL A 190 -15.36 9.51 18.65
CA VAL A 190 -15.59 10.21 19.91
C VAL A 190 -15.09 9.31 21.04
N VAL A 191 -14.13 9.79 21.83
CA VAL A 191 -13.56 9.06 22.96
C VAL A 191 -13.88 9.81 24.25
N GLU A 192 -14.43 9.09 25.23
CA GLU A 192 -14.60 9.59 26.60
C GLU A 192 -13.49 9.01 27.47
N GLN A 193 -12.55 9.86 27.92
CA GLN A 193 -11.33 9.43 28.63
C GLN A 193 -11.58 8.96 30.09
N LYS A 194 -12.84 8.94 30.53
CA LYS A 194 -13.17 8.64 31.92
C LYS A 194 -12.84 7.18 32.26
N TYR A 195 -11.84 6.98 33.12
CA TYR A 195 -11.34 5.66 33.56
C TYR A 195 -10.63 4.83 32.48
N THR A 196 -10.02 5.47 31.48
CA THR A 196 -9.33 4.81 30.37
C THR A 196 -7.85 4.55 30.70
N SER A 197 -7.37 3.33 30.49
CA SER A 197 -5.93 3.01 30.64
C SER A 197 -5.08 3.67 29.54
N ARG A 198 -3.75 3.76 29.72
CA ARG A 198 -2.83 4.26 28.68
C ARG A 198 -3.02 3.48 27.36
N GLN A 199 -3.13 2.16 27.45
CA GLN A 199 -3.27 1.26 26.31
C GLN A 199 -4.63 1.46 25.63
N SER A 200 -5.72 1.52 26.40
CA SER A 200 -7.06 1.74 25.88
C SER A 200 -7.17 3.10 25.18
N LEU A 201 -6.56 4.15 25.75
CA LEU A 201 -6.55 5.48 25.16
C LEU A 201 -5.78 5.51 23.84
N TYR A 202 -4.61 4.86 23.79
CA TYR A 202 -3.85 4.70 22.57
C TYR A 202 -4.65 3.97 21.48
N VAL A 203 -5.32 2.87 21.82
CA VAL A 203 -6.17 2.13 20.89
C VAL A 203 -7.31 3.01 20.38
N ALA A 204 -8.03 3.69 21.28
CA ALA A 204 -9.17 4.54 20.95
C ALA A 204 -8.79 5.71 20.04
N CYS A 205 -7.75 6.46 20.39
CA CYS A 205 -7.30 7.61 19.59
C CYS A 205 -6.73 7.18 18.23
N SER A 206 -6.03 6.04 18.16
CA SER A 206 -5.48 5.51 16.90
C SER A 206 -6.53 4.94 15.93
N ARG A 207 -7.82 4.91 16.30
CA ARG A 207 -8.89 4.52 15.36
C ARG A 207 -9.18 5.61 14.34
N ALA A 208 -8.96 6.88 14.69
CA ALA A 208 -9.18 8.00 13.79
C ALA A 208 -8.08 8.06 12.72
N THR A 209 -8.46 8.21 11.46
CA THR A 209 -7.51 8.34 10.33
C THR A 209 -6.76 9.66 10.34
N LYS A 210 -7.36 10.71 10.92
CA LYS A 210 -6.81 12.06 11.00
C LYS A 210 -7.20 12.71 12.32
N ILE A 211 -6.42 13.71 12.74
CA ILE A 211 -6.65 14.40 14.01
C ILE A 211 -7.98 15.17 14.02
N GLU A 212 -8.43 15.71 12.89
CA GLU A 212 -9.71 16.42 12.74
C GLU A 212 -10.91 15.48 12.94
N GLY A 213 -10.69 14.17 12.79
CA GLY A 213 -11.69 13.14 13.04
C GLY A 213 -11.75 12.68 14.51
N LEU A 214 -10.82 13.11 15.36
CA LEU A 214 -10.76 12.68 16.76
C LEU A 214 -11.41 13.72 17.68
N PHE A 215 -12.47 13.31 18.37
CA PHE A 215 -13.19 14.13 19.33
C PHE A 215 -13.02 13.55 20.73
N LEU A 216 -12.38 14.33 21.62
CA LEU A 216 -12.19 13.96 23.02
C LEU A 216 -13.24 14.67 23.87
N LEU A 217 -14.03 13.91 24.63
CA LEU A 217 -15.04 14.47 25.52
C LEU A 217 -14.46 14.76 26.90
N GLY A 218 -14.75 15.96 27.39
CA GLY A 218 -14.25 16.45 28.68
C GLY A 218 -12.84 17.02 28.58
N GLU A 219 -12.18 17.15 29.73
CA GLU A 219 -10.79 17.61 29.81
C GLU A 219 -9.84 16.45 29.48
N PHE A 220 -8.98 16.65 28.48
CA PHE A 220 -7.95 15.67 28.13
C PHE A 220 -6.81 15.68 29.14
N LYS A 221 -6.46 14.51 29.66
CA LYS A 221 -5.32 14.33 30.57
C LYS A 221 -4.31 13.39 29.94
N ALA A 222 -3.18 13.91 29.46
CA ALA A 222 -2.17 13.05 28.85
C ALA A 222 -1.73 11.93 29.81
N PRO A 223 -1.60 10.68 29.35
CA PRO A 223 -1.08 9.62 30.20
C PRO A 223 0.37 9.95 30.59
N GLU A 224 0.75 9.60 31.82
CA GLU A 224 2.13 9.77 32.29
C GLU A 224 3.13 9.05 31.36
N LYS A 225 4.40 9.44 31.41
CA LYS A 225 5.46 8.75 30.65
C LYS A 225 5.60 7.28 31.08
N PRO A 226 5.97 6.35 30.19
CA PRO A 226 6.31 4.99 30.57
C PRO A 226 7.42 4.97 31.63
N THR A 227 7.24 4.14 32.66
CA THR A 227 8.27 3.89 33.67
C THR A 227 9.38 3.01 33.09
N ALA A 228 10.55 2.96 33.75
CA ALA A 228 11.66 2.09 33.35
C ALA A 228 11.31 0.59 33.36
N THR A 229 10.22 0.18 34.04
CA THR A 229 9.72 -1.19 34.07
C THR A 229 8.67 -1.49 33.00
N HIS A 230 8.33 -0.52 32.14
CA HIS A 230 7.31 -0.69 31.12
C HIS A 230 7.83 -1.58 29.97
N ALA A 231 7.53 -2.88 30.05
CA ALA A 231 8.05 -3.89 29.13
C ALA A 231 7.94 -3.55 27.63
N PRO A 232 6.82 -3.03 27.09
CA PRO A 232 6.76 -2.63 25.68
C PRO A 232 7.73 -1.50 25.32
N ALA A 233 7.99 -0.55 26.24
CA ALA A 233 8.92 0.54 25.98
C ALA A 233 10.36 0.03 25.95
N ASN A 234 10.71 -0.88 26.86
CA ASN A 234 12.03 -1.50 26.91
C ASN A 234 12.29 -2.37 25.68
N GLU A 235 11.30 -3.16 25.23
CA GLU A 235 11.45 -3.97 24.03
C GLU A 235 11.58 -3.10 22.77
N MET A 236 10.81 -2.01 22.66
CA MET A 236 10.97 -1.05 21.54
C MET A 236 12.35 -0.39 21.54
N LYS A 237 12.95 -0.15 22.71
CA LYS A 237 14.32 0.37 22.85
C LYS A 237 15.33 -0.68 22.36
N ARG A 238 15.24 -1.92 22.88
CA ARG A 238 16.10 -3.04 22.50
C ARG A 238 16.06 -3.28 20.99
N LEU A 239 14.88 -3.28 20.37
CA LEU A 239 14.74 -3.46 18.92
C LEU A 239 15.46 -2.38 18.10
N ARG A 240 15.42 -1.13 18.56
CA ARG A 240 16.08 0.00 17.88
C ARG A 240 17.60 0.01 18.07
N GLU A 241 18.09 -0.48 19.19
CA GLU A 241 19.52 -0.43 19.54
C GLU A 241 20.27 -1.70 19.12
N GLU A 242 19.65 -2.88 19.28
CA GLU A 242 20.33 -4.17 19.18
C GLU A 242 19.84 -5.04 18.00
N SER A 243 18.71 -4.71 17.38
CA SER A 243 18.09 -5.56 16.35
C SER A 243 17.77 -4.79 15.06
N MET A 244 18.65 -3.86 14.69
CA MET A 244 18.54 -3.16 13.41
C MET A 244 18.81 -4.12 12.25
N LEU A 245 17.89 -4.12 11.28
CA LEU A 245 18.07 -4.88 10.05
C LEU A 245 19.16 -4.22 9.20
N VAL A 246 20.17 -5.00 8.83
CA VAL A 246 21.18 -4.57 7.85
C VAL A 246 20.65 -4.89 6.46
N THR A 247 20.60 -3.89 5.58
CA THR A 247 20.15 -4.09 4.21
C THR A 247 21.17 -4.94 3.44
N LYS A 248 20.70 -5.92 2.66
CA LYS A 248 21.56 -6.82 1.86
C LYS A 248 22.56 -6.06 0.96
N PHE A 249 22.18 -4.87 0.54
CA PHE A 249 22.94 -4.02 -0.38
C PHE A 249 23.68 -2.86 0.30
N GLY A 250 23.68 -2.80 1.64
CA GLY A 250 24.34 -1.71 2.39
C GLY A 250 25.84 -1.56 2.11
N HIS A 251 26.51 -2.63 1.68
CA HIS A 251 27.91 -2.58 1.23
C HIS A 251 28.14 -1.70 0.00
N LEU A 252 27.09 -1.42 -0.80
CA LEU A 252 27.18 -0.51 -1.95
C LEU A 252 27.22 0.97 -1.51
N SER A 253 26.77 1.29 -0.30
CA SER A 253 26.86 2.63 0.30
C SER A 253 28.26 2.93 0.88
N VAL A 254 29.10 1.91 1.03
CA VAL A 254 30.50 2.07 1.45
C VAL A 254 31.38 1.98 0.21
N VAL A 255 31.80 3.14 -0.30
CA VAL A 255 32.65 3.25 -1.50
C VAL A 255 34.12 3.10 -1.08
N PRO A 256 34.90 2.21 -1.70
CA PRO A 256 36.33 2.09 -1.41
C PRO A 256 37.09 3.39 -1.74
N GLU A 257 38.23 3.60 -1.08
CA GLU A 257 39.09 4.75 -1.38
C GLU A 257 39.53 4.75 -2.84
N ASN A 258 39.72 5.96 -3.40
CA ASN A 258 40.14 6.18 -4.79
C ASN A 258 39.26 5.43 -5.83
N THR A 259 37.97 5.23 -5.52
CA THR A 259 37.01 4.59 -6.42
C THR A 259 35.91 5.56 -6.77
N LEU A 260 35.63 5.71 -8.05
CA LEU A 260 34.47 6.46 -8.54
C LEU A 260 33.25 5.54 -8.59
N GLN A 261 32.14 5.91 -7.94
CA GLN A 261 30.88 5.17 -7.97
C GLN A 261 29.82 5.91 -8.79
N ILE A 262 29.34 5.27 -9.86
CA ILE A 262 28.32 5.78 -10.76
C ILE A 262 27.08 4.88 -10.68
N ILE A 263 25.88 5.47 -10.68
CA ILE A 263 24.62 4.71 -10.78
C ILE A 263 23.95 5.01 -12.12
N SER A 264 23.49 3.96 -12.80
CA SER A 264 22.51 4.06 -13.87
C SER A 264 21.17 3.51 -13.40
N ALA A 265 20.09 4.29 -13.49
CA ALA A 265 18.76 3.86 -13.03
C ALA A 265 17.62 4.43 -13.88
N ASN A 266 16.71 3.56 -14.32
CA ASN A 266 15.41 3.96 -14.83
C ASN A 266 14.49 4.26 -13.63
N VAL A 267 14.10 5.54 -13.46
CA VAL A 267 13.42 6.03 -12.26
C VAL A 267 11.89 6.09 -12.39
N GLN A 268 11.34 5.94 -13.59
CA GLN A 268 9.89 5.94 -13.86
C GLN A 268 9.15 7.12 -13.21
N SER A 269 9.61 8.35 -13.47
CA SER A 269 9.22 9.61 -12.82
C SER A 269 10.06 10.02 -11.61
N ILE A 270 11.00 10.93 -11.85
CA ILE A 270 11.80 11.56 -10.79
C ILE A 270 10.91 12.34 -9.81
N ARG A 271 9.89 13.06 -10.27
CA ARG A 271 8.97 13.83 -9.41
C ARG A 271 8.30 12.94 -8.37
N LYS A 272 7.80 11.77 -8.80
CA LYS A 272 7.10 10.82 -7.94
C LYS A 272 8.04 10.17 -6.92
N HIS A 273 9.30 9.99 -7.29
CA HIS A 273 10.27 9.19 -6.54
C HIS A 273 11.43 10.01 -5.96
N ILE A 274 11.36 11.34 -5.94
CA ILE A 274 12.47 12.17 -5.44
C ILE A 274 12.75 11.96 -3.95
N GLY A 275 11.71 11.89 -3.11
CA GLY A 275 11.88 11.59 -1.69
C GLY A 275 12.49 10.20 -1.48
N SER A 276 12.21 9.30 -2.41
CA SER A 276 12.75 7.96 -2.43
C SER A 276 14.23 7.90 -2.79
N ILE A 277 14.63 8.65 -3.81
CA ILE A 277 16.02 8.84 -4.24
C ILE A 277 16.85 9.49 -3.14
N LYS A 278 16.34 10.55 -2.50
CA LYS A 278 17.03 11.25 -1.39
C LYS A 278 17.29 10.36 -0.18
N SER A 279 16.39 9.40 0.09
CA SER A 279 16.50 8.50 1.24
C SER A 279 17.36 7.26 0.96
N ASP A 280 17.83 7.07 -0.28
CA ASP A 280 18.61 5.89 -0.66
C ASP A 280 20.11 6.12 -0.41
N PHE A 281 20.67 5.35 0.53
CA PHE A 281 22.06 5.47 0.94
C PHE A 281 23.06 5.13 -0.18
N VAL A 282 22.69 4.33 -1.17
CA VAL A 282 23.59 3.98 -2.29
C VAL A 282 23.62 5.12 -3.30
N PHE A 283 22.47 5.76 -3.57
CA PHE A 283 22.41 6.99 -4.38
C PHE A 283 23.21 8.12 -3.71
N ALA A 284 23.01 8.36 -2.42
CA ALA A 284 23.73 9.39 -1.67
C ALA A 284 25.26 9.16 -1.60
N ALA A 285 25.69 7.90 -1.59
CA ALA A 285 27.11 7.54 -1.59
C ALA A 285 27.79 7.66 -2.96
N SER A 286 27.03 7.76 -4.05
CA SER A 286 27.57 7.75 -5.42
C SER A 286 28.05 9.13 -5.85
N ASP A 287 28.99 9.16 -6.79
CA ASP A 287 29.57 10.39 -7.34
C ASP A 287 28.76 10.94 -8.50
N VAL A 288 28.14 10.05 -9.30
CA VAL A 288 27.34 10.42 -10.47
C VAL A 288 26.09 9.55 -10.54
N LEU A 289 24.94 10.17 -10.83
CA LEU A 289 23.65 9.52 -11.02
C LEU A 289 23.17 9.76 -12.45
N LEU A 290 22.96 8.68 -13.19
CA LEU A 290 22.53 8.65 -14.58
C LEU A 290 21.10 8.10 -14.63
N PHE A 291 20.12 8.99 -14.71
CA PHE A 291 18.72 8.61 -14.71
C PHE A 291 18.14 8.49 -16.11
N GLN A 292 17.31 7.46 -16.32
CA GLN A 292 16.46 7.27 -17.50
C GLN A 292 15.00 7.36 -17.09
N GLU A 293 14.11 7.68 -18.03
CA GLU A 293 12.67 7.78 -17.78
C GLU A 293 12.32 8.71 -16.60
N ILE A 294 12.94 9.89 -16.61
CA ILE A 294 12.72 10.90 -15.57
C ILE A 294 11.31 11.48 -15.57
N TRP A 295 10.62 11.47 -16.71
CA TRP A 295 9.27 12.01 -16.90
C TRP A 295 9.13 13.44 -16.34
N ALA A 296 10.15 14.25 -16.57
CA ALA A 296 10.24 15.62 -16.10
C ALA A 296 9.91 16.60 -17.21
N MET A 297 9.46 17.80 -16.82
CA MET A 297 9.44 18.96 -17.69
C MET A 297 10.70 19.80 -17.53
N SER A 298 11.07 20.56 -18.56
CA SER A 298 12.30 21.36 -18.58
C SER A 298 12.31 22.50 -17.55
N ASN A 299 11.13 23.01 -17.18
CA ASN A 299 10.95 24.10 -16.21
C ASN A 299 10.93 23.64 -14.75
N GLU A 300 11.02 22.34 -14.49
CA GLU A 300 11.02 21.82 -13.12
C GLU A 300 12.43 21.79 -12.53
N THR A 301 12.49 21.79 -11.20
CA THR A 301 13.72 21.63 -10.43
C THR A 301 13.58 20.43 -9.51
N PHE A 302 14.56 19.55 -9.52
CA PHE A 302 14.63 18.41 -8.61
C PHE A 302 15.93 18.51 -7.82
N ASP A 303 15.79 18.90 -6.57
CA ASP A 303 16.91 18.99 -5.65
C ASP A 303 17.28 17.59 -5.14
N ILE A 304 18.56 17.27 -5.10
CA ILE A 304 19.12 16.03 -4.52
C ILE A 304 20.29 16.43 -3.63
N ASP A 305 20.24 16.02 -2.36
CA ASP A 305 21.15 16.53 -1.35
C ASP A 305 22.63 16.29 -1.72
N GLY A 306 23.41 17.37 -1.80
CA GLY A 306 24.85 17.34 -2.12
C GLY A 306 25.19 17.03 -3.59
N MET A 307 24.21 17.13 -4.50
CA MET A 307 24.36 16.83 -5.92
C MET A 307 23.93 18.01 -6.79
N MET A 308 24.68 18.25 -7.86
CA MET A 308 24.38 19.24 -8.89
C MET A 308 23.77 18.56 -10.13
N GLU A 309 22.74 19.16 -10.70
CA GLU A 309 22.22 18.77 -12.01
C GLU A 309 23.21 19.22 -13.10
N ILE A 310 23.77 18.27 -13.84
CA ILE A 310 24.78 18.52 -14.88
C ILE A 310 24.11 18.70 -16.24
N GLN A 311 23.25 17.76 -16.63
CA GLN A 311 22.58 17.72 -17.93
C GLN A 311 21.19 17.10 -17.78
N ARG A 312 20.20 17.61 -18.51
CA ARG A 312 18.86 17.04 -18.57
C ARG A 312 18.30 17.08 -19.98
N ASN A 313 17.73 15.96 -20.39
CA ASN A 313 16.89 15.82 -21.56
C ASN A 313 15.43 15.63 -21.11
N ALA A 314 14.64 16.70 -21.18
CA ALA A 314 13.24 16.77 -20.78
C ALA A 314 12.39 17.51 -21.83
N ILE A 315 11.07 17.38 -21.76
CA ILE A 315 10.13 18.05 -22.68
C ILE A 315 9.42 19.20 -21.97
N GLU A 316 9.17 20.30 -22.67
CA GLU A 316 8.52 21.48 -22.06
C GLU A 316 7.05 21.28 -21.67
N ASN A 317 6.26 20.56 -22.48
CA ASN A 317 4.80 20.66 -22.41
C ASN A 317 4.11 19.69 -21.46
N ARG A 318 4.66 18.49 -21.25
CA ARG A 318 4.06 17.50 -20.32
C ARG A 318 5.07 16.42 -19.91
N PRO A 319 4.92 15.84 -18.71
CA PRO A 319 5.58 14.60 -18.34
C PRO A 319 5.28 13.50 -19.37
N THR A 320 6.33 12.88 -19.90
CA THR A 320 6.20 11.74 -20.83
C THR A 320 7.14 10.63 -20.41
N ALA A 321 6.82 9.39 -20.78
CA ALA A 321 7.60 8.22 -20.43
C ALA A 321 8.95 8.16 -21.17
N ARG A 322 9.86 9.11 -20.87
CA ARG A 322 11.19 9.28 -21.46
C ARG A 322 12.05 10.27 -20.67
N GLY A 323 13.19 10.60 -21.26
CA GLY A 323 14.13 11.62 -20.80
C GLY A 323 15.29 11.01 -20.04
N THR A 324 16.42 11.71 -20.07
CA THR A 324 17.64 11.33 -19.36
C THR A 324 18.14 12.48 -18.52
N ASN A 325 18.80 12.19 -17.40
CA ASN A 325 19.34 13.21 -16.51
C ASN A 325 20.66 12.74 -15.91
N ILE A 326 21.58 13.67 -15.70
CA ILE A 326 22.86 13.44 -15.03
C ILE A 326 22.94 14.37 -13.83
N TYR A 327 23.04 13.78 -12.64
CA TYR A 327 23.48 14.47 -11.43
C TYR A 327 24.89 14.06 -11.08
N ALA A 328 25.62 14.94 -10.42
CA ALA A 328 26.89 14.58 -9.84
C ALA A 328 27.17 15.32 -8.55
N LYS A 329 27.96 14.69 -7.68
CA LYS A 329 28.27 15.19 -6.36
C LYS A 329 29.09 16.48 -6.45
N GLU A 330 28.79 17.43 -5.57
CA GLU A 330 29.53 18.69 -5.48
C GLU A 330 31.04 18.46 -5.30
N GLY A 331 31.86 19.27 -5.97
CA GLY A 331 33.32 19.22 -5.89
C GLY A 331 34.02 18.39 -6.97
N HIS A 332 33.30 17.61 -7.78
CA HIS A 332 33.87 16.98 -8.96
C HIS A 332 33.98 17.97 -10.14
N ASN A 333 35.10 17.92 -10.87
CA ASN A 333 35.26 18.70 -12.09
C ASN A 333 34.58 17.98 -13.27
N ILE A 334 33.36 18.41 -13.59
CA ILE A 334 32.51 17.79 -14.60
C ILE A 334 32.19 18.79 -15.69
N LEU A 335 32.44 18.39 -16.94
CA LEU A 335 32.13 19.20 -18.11
C LEU A 335 30.93 18.59 -18.83
N PRO A 336 29.78 19.30 -18.91
CA PRO A 336 28.67 18.90 -19.76
C PRO A 336 29.13 18.75 -21.22
N GLU A 337 28.76 17.65 -21.89
CA GLU A 337 29.12 17.41 -23.30
C GLU A 337 27.93 17.59 -24.24
N LYS A 338 26.95 16.68 -24.22
CA LYS A 338 25.86 16.66 -25.22
C LYS A 338 24.49 16.36 -24.60
N VAL A 339 23.45 17.01 -25.11
CA VAL A 339 22.03 16.64 -24.91
C VAL A 339 21.41 16.46 -26.28
N VAL A 340 20.94 15.26 -26.59
CA VAL A 340 20.37 14.96 -27.92
C VAL A 340 19.13 14.09 -27.79
N SER A 341 18.10 14.44 -28.56
CA SER A 341 16.93 13.59 -28.79
C SER A 341 16.78 13.30 -30.27
N PHE A 342 16.80 12.02 -30.62
CA PHE A 342 16.46 11.54 -31.95
C PHE A 342 15.02 11.03 -31.93
N GLU A 343 14.17 11.54 -32.81
CA GLU A 343 12.77 11.15 -32.89
C GLU A 343 12.30 11.04 -34.35
N SER A 344 11.78 9.87 -34.72
CA SER A 344 11.19 9.63 -36.05
C SER A 344 10.28 8.41 -36.03
N ASN A 345 9.07 8.51 -36.61
CA ASN A 345 8.15 7.38 -36.78
C ASN A 345 7.92 6.55 -35.50
N ASN A 346 7.63 7.20 -34.35
CA ASN A 346 7.48 6.58 -33.02
C ASN A 346 8.74 5.86 -32.47
N GLN A 347 9.89 6.03 -33.11
CA GLN A 347 11.19 5.60 -32.59
C GLN A 347 11.85 6.78 -31.90
N ARG A 348 12.55 6.49 -30.82
CA ARG A 348 13.14 7.52 -29.98
C ARG A 348 14.41 7.06 -29.28
N ILE A 349 15.39 7.95 -29.23
CA ILE A 349 16.61 7.82 -28.44
C ILE A 349 16.91 9.16 -27.77
N ASP A 350 17.05 9.16 -26.46
CA ASP A 350 17.47 10.32 -25.67
C ASP A 350 18.86 10.07 -25.09
N ILE A 351 19.76 11.04 -25.24
CA ILE A 351 21.14 10.97 -24.77
C ILE A 351 21.47 12.22 -23.97
N THR A 352 22.11 12.03 -22.83
CA THR A 352 22.86 13.06 -22.09
C THR A 352 24.27 12.56 -21.86
N SER A 353 25.27 13.44 -21.94
CA SER A 353 26.66 13.07 -21.65
C SER A 353 27.44 14.17 -20.95
N CYS A 354 28.47 13.75 -20.20
CA CYS A 354 29.43 14.62 -19.54
C CYS A 354 30.81 13.97 -19.45
N MET A 355 31.84 14.79 -19.30
CA MET A 355 33.22 14.36 -19.06
C MET A 355 33.54 14.50 -17.57
N LEU A 356 34.00 13.42 -16.94
CA LEU A 356 34.48 13.40 -15.56
C LEU A 356 35.85 12.74 -15.50
N ASN A 357 36.88 13.47 -15.07
CA ASN A 357 38.24 12.93 -14.89
C ASN A 357 38.75 12.13 -16.11
N ASN A 358 38.56 12.66 -17.32
CA ASN A 358 38.87 12.01 -18.62
C ASN A 358 38.04 10.76 -18.97
N ILE A 359 36.90 10.56 -18.31
CA ILE A 359 35.91 9.52 -18.61
C ILE A 359 34.70 10.19 -19.25
N SER A 360 34.38 9.82 -20.50
CA SER A 360 33.11 10.22 -21.13
C SER A 360 32.00 9.33 -20.57
N LEU A 361 31.07 9.93 -19.83
CA LEU A 361 29.87 9.28 -19.31
C LEU A 361 28.69 9.61 -20.22
N ILE A 362 28.08 8.56 -20.78
CA ILE A 362 27.00 8.67 -21.75
C ILE A 362 25.78 7.92 -21.20
N ASN A 363 24.73 8.67 -20.92
CA ASN A 363 23.45 8.18 -20.44
C ASN A 363 22.45 8.09 -21.61
N ILE A 364 21.88 6.90 -21.84
CA ILE A 364 20.96 6.64 -22.95
C ILE A 364 19.61 6.09 -22.51
N TYR A 365 18.55 6.55 -23.17
CA TYR A 365 17.25 5.90 -23.19
C TYR A 365 16.84 5.59 -24.63
N LYS A 366 16.65 4.32 -24.98
CA LYS A 366 16.11 3.88 -26.27
C LYS A 366 14.69 3.36 -26.05
N SER A 367 13.72 3.92 -26.77
CA SER A 367 12.33 3.46 -26.65
C SER A 367 12.14 2.03 -27.24
N PRO A 368 11.14 1.25 -26.75
CA PRO A 368 10.91 -0.12 -27.22
C PRO A 368 10.67 -0.29 -28.72
N ARG A 369 10.11 0.73 -29.38
CA ARG A 369 9.81 0.67 -30.83
C ARG A 369 11.01 1.01 -31.71
N THR A 370 12.13 1.43 -31.12
CA THR A 370 13.32 1.82 -31.87
C THR A 370 14.00 0.60 -32.50
N THR A 371 14.08 0.60 -33.83
CA THR A 371 14.76 -0.45 -34.60
C THR A 371 16.28 -0.35 -34.45
N PHE A 372 16.98 -1.48 -34.58
CA PHE A 372 18.44 -1.51 -34.59
C PHE A 372 19.06 -0.62 -35.69
N ARG A 373 18.43 -0.53 -36.87
CA ARG A 373 18.91 0.35 -37.96
C ARG A 373 18.88 1.82 -37.56
N TYR A 374 17.81 2.27 -36.90
CA TYR A 374 17.69 3.64 -36.43
C TYR A 374 18.67 3.91 -35.27
N PHE A 375 18.81 2.94 -34.36
CA PHE A 375 19.81 3.00 -33.29
C PHE A 375 21.23 3.20 -33.83
N LYS A 376 21.64 2.37 -34.81
CA LYS A 376 22.95 2.48 -35.46
C LYS A 376 23.18 3.88 -36.04
N LEU A 377 22.22 4.41 -36.80
CA LEU A 377 22.31 5.75 -37.40
C LEU A 377 22.52 6.82 -36.31
N CYS A 378 21.71 6.78 -35.24
CA CYS A 378 21.79 7.76 -34.15
C CYS A 378 23.14 7.70 -33.43
N MET A 379 23.66 6.50 -33.15
CA MET A 379 24.97 6.33 -32.51
C MET A 379 26.12 6.82 -33.42
N GLU A 380 26.02 6.63 -34.74
CA GLU A 380 26.99 7.17 -35.70
C GLU A 380 26.97 8.70 -35.74
N MET A 381 25.80 9.34 -35.54
CA MET A 381 25.68 10.81 -35.43
C MET A 381 26.29 11.38 -34.14
N VAL A 382 26.48 10.57 -33.11
CA VAL A 382 27.17 10.96 -31.85
C VAL A 382 28.50 10.23 -31.68
N ALA A 383 29.12 9.81 -32.79
CA ALA A 383 30.39 9.07 -32.80
C ALA A 383 31.55 9.81 -32.10
N ASP A 384 31.47 11.15 -32.01
CA ASP A 384 32.39 12.02 -31.29
C ASP A 384 32.53 11.66 -29.81
N LEU A 385 31.44 11.28 -29.14
CA LEU A 385 31.43 10.93 -27.71
C LEU A 385 32.29 9.69 -27.41
N PHE A 386 32.49 8.82 -28.40
CA PHE A 386 33.22 7.57 -28.22
C PHE A 386 34.70 7.69 -28.57
N ARG A 387 35.25 8.89 -28.82
CA ARG A 387 36.67 9.04 -29.22
C ARG A 387 37.66 8.92 -28.06
N HIS A 388 37.22 9.16 -26.83
CA HIS A 388 38.06 9.13 -25.64
C HIS A 388 38.59 7.72 -25.32
N GLN A 389 39.68 7.62 -24.55
CA GLN A 389 40.23 6.33 -24.12
C GLN A 389 39.39 5.66 -23.03
N ASN A 390 38.73 6.46 -22.19
CA ASN A 390 37.81 5.98 -21.16
C ASN A 390 36.39 6.46 -21.50
N VAL A 391 35.50 5.51 -21.78
CA VAL A 391 34.10 5.78 -22.12
C VAL A 391 33.21 4.78 -21.40
N VAL A 392 32.13 5.27 -20.82
CA VAL A 392 31.04 4.47 -20.23
C VAL A 392 29.73 4.89 -20.88
N LEU A 393 29.06 3.95 -21.55
CA LEU A 393 27.72 4.10 -22.08
C LEU A 393 26.78 3.22 -21.27
N CYS A 394 25.77 3.79 -20.64
CA CYS A 394 24.78 3.02 -19.88
C CYS A 394 23.38 3.61 -19.92
N GLY A 395 22.40 2.75 -19.65
CA GLY A 395 21.00 3.13 -19.56
C GLY A 395 20.08 2.02 -20.04
N ASP A 396 18.88 2.41 -20.47
CA ASP A 396 17.81 1.50 -20.87
C ASP A 396 17.73 1.38 -22.39
N PHE A 397 18.01 0.19 -22.91
CA PHE A 397 18.03 -0.10 -24.34
C PHE A 397 16.69 -0.66 -24.85
N ASN A 398 15.76 -1.02 -23.94
CA ASN A 398 14.50 -1.70 -24.23
C ASN A 398 14.63 -2.87 -25.23
N GLU A 399 15.74 -3.60 -25.17
CA GLU A 399 16.06 -4.75 -26.02
C GLU A 399 16.99 -5.69 -25.25
N GLN A 400 16.83 -6.99 -25.42
CA GLN A 400 17.63 -7.98 -24.68
C GLN A 400 19.12 -7.84 -25.03
N LEU A 401 19.95 -7.56 -24.02
CA LEU A 401 21.40 -7.40 -24.18
C LEU A 401 22.11 -8.71 -23.84
N ASP A 402 21.98 -9.69 -24.71
CA ASP A 402 22.71 -10.96 -24.65
C ASP A 402 23.84 -11.03 -25.70
N GLN A 403 24.53 -12.16 -25.80
CA GLN A 403 25.60 -12.37 -26.79
C GLN A 403 25.10 -12.36 -28.24
N GLN A 404 23.79 -12.52 -28.47
CA GLN A 404 23.19 -12.50 -29.79
C GLN A 404 22.74 -11.08 -30.22
N SER A 405 22.69 -10.14 -29.27
CA SER A 405 22.26 -8.76 -29.49
C SER A 405 23.08 -8.04 -30.57
N ASN A 406 22.38 -7.47 -31.54
CA ASN A 406 22.99 -6.63 -32.58
C ASN A 406 23.57 -5.34 -32.01
N ILE A 407 22.95 -4.79 -30.95
CA ILE A 407 23.46 -3.61 -30.24
C ILE A 407 24.83 -3.92 -29.64
N VAL A 408 24.96 -5.03 -28.92
CA VAL A 408 26.22 -5.44 -28.28
C VAL A 408 27.34 -5.59 -29.32
N ARG A 409 27.08 -6.29 -30.43
CA ARG A 409 28.05 -6.47 -31.52
C ARG A 409 28.44 -5.15 -32.16
N PHE A 410 27.46 -4.32 -32.50
CA PHE A 410 27.72 -3.02 -33.14
C PHE A 410 28.55 -2.09 -32.26
N LEU A 411 28.24 -1.98 -30.96
CA LEU A 411 29.01 -1.13 -30.04
C LEU A 411 30.45 -1.63 -29.88
N SER A 412 30.65 -2.96 -29.86
CA SER A 412 31.97 -3.58 -29.87
C SER A 412 32.74 -3.29 -31.17
N ASP A 413 32.15 -3.58 -32.32
CA ASP A 413 32.84 -3.51 -33.61
C ASP A 413 33.10 -2.07 -34.07
N LYS A 414 32.15 -1.15 -33.81
CA LYS A 414 32.24 0.24 -34.29
C LYS A 414 32.97 1.16 -33.33
N PHE A 415 32.80 0.98 -32.02
CA PHE A 415 33.29 1.90 -30.99
C PHE A 415 34.23 1.24 -29.96
N THR A 416 34.53 -0.05 -30.12
CA THR A 416 35.39 -0.82 -29.21
C THR A 416 34.84 -0.87 -27.77
N LEU A 417 33.52 -0.75 -27.61
CA LEU A 417 32.87 -0.83 -26.30
C LEU A 417 32.52 -2.28 -25.98
N ARG A 418 33.03 -2.77 -24.84
CA ARG A 418 32.67 -4.09 -24.31
C ARG A 418 31.50 -3.97 -23.35
N MET A 419 30.64 -4.97 -23.29
CA MET A 419 29.61 -5.04 -22.26
C MET A 419 30.25 -5.32 -20.90
N LEU A 420 30.07 -4.40 -19.95
CA LEU A 420 30.62 -4.48 -18.58
C LEU A 420 29.62 -5.11 -17.60
N SER A 421 28.32 -4.91 -17.83
CA SER A 421 27.25 -5.57 -17.08
C SER A 421 27.12 -7.04 -17.50
N SER A 422 26.77 -7.93 -16.56
CA SER A 422 26.61 -9.36 -16.88
C SER A 422 25.33 -9.63 -17.69
N PRO A 423 25.41 -10.27 -18.86
CA PRO A 423 24.23 -10.59 -19.68
C PRO A 423 23.34 -11.69 -19.06
N ASN A 424 23.81 -12.37 -18.01
CA ASN A 424 23.08 -13.45 -17.33
C ASN A 424 22.35 -12.96 -16.07
N LYS A 425 22.47 -11.68 -15.71
CA LYS A 425 21.79 -11.10 -14.55
C LYS A 425 20.65 -10.21 -15.00
N TYR A 426 19.44 -10.56 -14.59
CA TYR A 426 18.23 -9.82 -14.94
C TYR A 426 18.23 -8.42 -14.34
N THR A 427 18.02 -7.40 -15.17
CA THR A 427 17.95 -5.99 -14.74
C THR A 427 16.53 -5.53 -14.44
N THR A 428 15.54 -6.42 -14.57
CA THR A 428 14.14 -6.15 -14.26
C THR A 428 13.47 -7.28 -13.49
N ASP A 429 12.31 -7.01 -12.90
CA ASP A 429 11.53 -8.02 -12.18
C ASP A 429 10.90 -9.08 -13.09
N ALA A 430 10.69 -8.77 -14.37
CA ALA A 430 10.23 -9.76 -15.38
C ALA A 430 11.36 -10.61 -15.98
N LYS A 431 12.56 -10.58 -15.38
CA LYS A 431 13.70 -11.39 -15.81
C LYS A 431 14.22 -11.04 -17.21
N THR A 432 14.28 -9.74 -17.55
CA THR A 432 14.90 -9.25 -18.81
C THR A 432 16.26 -8.61 -18.55
N THR A 433 17.06 -8.38 -19.61
CA THR A 433 18.38 -7.69 -19.54
C THR A 433 18.42 -6.49 -20.47
N ILE A 434 17.47 -5.57 -20.28
CA ILE A 434 17.29 -4.41 -21.17
C ILE A 434 18.09 -3.18 -20.74
N ASP A 435 18.52 -3.12 -19.48
CA ASP A 435 19.44 -2.12 -18.98
C ASP A 435 20.87 -2.65 -19.10
N GLY A 436 21.79 -1.81 -19.59
CA GLY A 436 23.16 -2.25 -19.87
C GLY A 436 24.22 -1.21 -19.54
N VAL A 437 25.43 -1.71 -19.27
CA VAL A 437 26.65 -0.90 -19.14
C VAL A 437 27.66 -1.40 -20.16
N PHE A 438 28.13 -0.50 -21.00
CA PHE A 438 29.17 -0.71 -21.99
C PHE A 438 30.33 0.23 -21.71
N GLY A 439 31.55 -0.20 -22.01
CA GLY A 439 32.69 0.69 -21.85
C GLY A 439 33.97 0.20 -22.50
N LYS A 440 34.87 1.17 -22.63
CA LYS A 440 36.30 0.95 -22.83
C LYS A 440 37.02 1.75 -21.76
N LEU A 441 37.79 1.08 -20.93
CA LEU A 441 38.35 1.64 -19.71
C LEU A 441 39.82 1.26 -19.64
N ALA A 442 40.65 1.96 -20.42
CA ALA A 442 42.07 1.62 -20.53
C ALA A 442 42.77 1.75 -19.17
N GLN A 443 42.44 2.82 -18.44
CA GLN A 443 43.12 3.25 -17.21
C GLN A 443 42.40 2.83 -15.92
N TYR A 444 41.27 2.12 -16.02
CA TYR A 444 40.46 1.79 -14.86
C TYR A 444 40.15 0.30 -14.80
N ASP A 445 40.24 -0.27 -13.61
CA ASP A 445 39.55 -1.51 -13.27
C ASP A 445 38.10 -1.17 -12.93
N PHE A 446 37.20 -2.12 -13.19
CA PHE A 446 35.76 -1.87 -13.02
C PHE A 446 35.03 -3.03 -12.34
N ASN A 447 33.96 -2.68 -11.65
CA ASN A 447 32.96 -3.63 -11.16
C ASN A 447 31.55 -3.09 -11.46
N VAL A 448 30.69 -3.94 -12.01
CA VAL A 448 29.27 -3.62 -12.18
C VAL A 448 28.44 -4.52 -11.27
N SER A 449 27.80 -3.89 -10.31
CA SER A 449 26.86 -4.48 -9.37
C SER A 449 25.45 -3.99 -9.63
N MET A 450 24.47 -4.64 -9.03
CA MET A 450 23.06 -4.30 -9.16
C MET A 450 22.35 -4.53 -7.83
N TYR A 451 21.29 -3.78 -7.57
CA TYR A 451 20.45 -3.99 -6.40
C TYR A 451 18.98 -3.68 -6.69
N GLU A 452 18.12 -4.04 -5.74
CA GLU A 452 16.67 -3.87 -5.88
C GLU A 452 16.26 -2.42 -5.63
N SER A 453 15.50 -1.86 -6.57
CA SER A 453 14.75 -0.63 -6.33
C SER A 453 13.41 -0.99 -5.70
N TYR A 454 12.94 -0.18 -4.76
CA TYR A 454 11.63 -0.39 -4.12
C TYR A 454 10.50 0.33 -4.85
N TYR A 455 10.82 1.15 -5.86
CA TYR A 455 9.85 1.98 -6.56
C TYR A 455 9.87 1.83 -8.08
N SER A 456 10.95 1.26 -8.64
CA SER A 456 11.09 1.02 -10.07
C SER A 456 11.04 -0.48 -10.36
N PHE A 457 10.47 -0.82 -11.51
CA PHE A 457 10.52 -2.15 -12.09
C PHE A 457 11.94 -2.55 -12.55
N HIS A 458 12.82 -1.55 -12.71
CA HIS A 458 14.20 -1.71 -13.13
C HIS A 458 15.15 -1.69 -11.92
N LYS A 459 16.23 -2.44 -12.04
CA LYS A 459 17.26 -2.58 -11.00
C LYS A 459 18.41 -1.62 -11.30
N PRO A 460 18.74 -0.68 -10.40
CA PRO A 460 19.87 0.22 -10.59
C PRO A 460 21.17 -0.56 -10.79
N LEU A 461 21.97 -0.11 -11.75
CA LEU A 461 23.31 -0.63 -12.03
C LEU A 461 24.34 0.28 -11.37
N VAL A 462 25.12 -0.27 -10.45
CA VAL A 462 26.18 0.42 -9.73
C VAL A 462 27.51 0.08 -10.38
N ILE A 463 28.19 1.09 -10.92
CA ILE A 463 29.44 0.97 -11.65
C ILE A 463 30.53 1.58 -10.76
N ARG A 464 31.50 0.78 -10.35
CA ARG A 464 32.69 1.24 -9.63
C ARG A 464 33.88 1.23 -10.56
N LEU A 465 34.59 2.35 -10.64
CA LEU A 465 35.80 2.52 -11.45
C LEU A 465 36.97 2.87 -10.52
N GLN A 466 38.00 2.05 -10.53
CA GLN A 466 39.21 2.26 -9.75
C GLN A 466 40.38 2.51 -10.72
N PRO A 467 41.14 3.62 -10.59
CA PRO A 467 42.32 3.84 -11.42
C PRO A 467 43.30 2.67 -11.25
N LYS A 468 43.83 2.17 -12.37
CA LYS A 468 44.95 1.21 -12.33
C LYS A 468 46.16 1.91 -11.75
N ASN A 469 46.86 1.26 -10.83
CA ASN A 469 48.15 1.75 -10.37
C ASN A 469 49.08 1.81 -11.58
N SER A 470 49.63 3.00 -11.87
CA SER A 470 50.72 3.15 -12.82
C SER A 470 51.94 2.43 -12.25
N GLU A 471 52.30 1.28 -12.82
CA GLU A 471 53.63 0.68 -12.63
C GLU A 471 54.73 1.57 -13.20
#